data_AF-A0A164GNW1-F1
#
_entry.id   AF-A0A164GNW1-F1
#
_cell.length_a   1.000
_cell.length_b   1.000
_cell.length_c   1.000
_cell.angle_alpha   90.00
_cell.angle_beta   90.00
_cell.angle_gamma   90.00
#
_symmetry.space_group_name_H-M   'P 1'
#
loop_
_entity.id
_entity.type
_entity.pdbx_description
1 polymer ?
#
loop_
_entity_poly.entity_id
_entity_poly.type
_entity_poly.pdbx_seq_one_letter_code
_entity_poly.pdbx_strand_id
1 'polypeptide(L)'
;YYALELCVASLDQLFLESDNRKKYKGPMLQNIKIFRQLAVGLEYIHSKKLIHRDIKPENVLICVSSTGQGDNITIKWSDFGLAKSVNEKGLHSWTGARGTRTWYAPEVLEKLIKEEKAKEEEFWGTVQSDVFVLGLVFGYLFLKGEHLYGSSEKEIHDNIIKNNAVNIQKISGELRKYYEDDLLRKMLEHDPKKRITSKGVVEQLESIKNKLTEKEEELRQLCKRDSSSGLIEKIKDLIREGIDVNAKDDLFGWNALHFMCKNNSNSNLIDAIRLLIQLGIDVNAKDKNGRNALHHLCWFNSNSNLIDAIRLLIQLGIDVNEKSITGRNALHYLCWENSNSNLLDAIRLLIQLGIDVNAKGNDGQNALHWLCKNN
;
A
#
# COMPACT_ATOMS: atom_id res chain seq x y z
N TYR A 1 11.08 32.80 -12.82
CA TYR A 1 10.68 31.40 -13.02
C TYR A 1 11.13 30.59 -11.82
N TYR A 2 10.24 29.82 -11.19
CA TYR A 2 10.63 28.85 -10.18
C TYR A 2 10.87 27.52 -10.89
N ALA A 3 12.05 26.92 -10.70
CA ALA A 3 12.32 25.56 -11.15
C ALA A 3 11.91 24.61 -10.01
N LEU A 4 10.91 23.77 -10.27
CA LEU A 4 10.40 22.78 -9.33
C LEU A 4 10.65 21.37 -9.85
N GLU A 5 10.66 20.41 -8.93
CA GLU A 5 10.76 18.99 -9.27
C GLU A 5 9.55 18.55 -10.13
N LEU A 6 9.81 17.68 -11.10
CA LEU A 6 8.77 17.13 -11.97
C LEU A 6 8.12 15.92 -11.29
N CYS A 7 6.84 16.05 -10.95
CA CYS A 7 6.00 14.94 -10.52
C CYS A 7 5.08 14.49 -11.66
N VAL A 8 4.67 13.22 -11.64
CA VAL A 8 4.05 12.56 -12.79
C VAL A 8 2.52 12.74 -12.85
N ALA A 9 1.88 12.99 -11.70
CA ALA A 9 0.44 13.18 -11.60
C ALA A 9 0.04 13.91 -10.31
N SER A 10 -1.20 14.36 -10.24
CA SER A 10 -1.87 14.77 -9.00
C SER A 10 -2.85 13.69 -8.51
N LEU A 11 -3.25 13.71 -7.24
CA LEU A 11 -4.04 12.63 -6.65
C LEU A 11 -5.44 12.51 -7.23
N ASP A 12 -6.05 13.61 -7.68
CA ASP A 12 -7.35 13.61 -8.37
C ASP A 12 -7.31 12.78 -9.66
N GLN A 13 -6.15 12.69 -10.30
CA GLN A 13 -5.97 11.93 -11.54
C GLN A 13 -6.00 10.41 -11.33
N LEU A 14 -5.89 9.93 -10.09
CA LEU A 14 -5.93 8.51 -9.76
C LEU A 14 -7.30 7.88 -10.04
N PHE A 15 -8.37 8.63 -9.78
CA PHE A 15 -9.74 8.11 -9.79
C PHE A 15 -10.57 8.57 -10.99
N LEU A 16 -9.94 9.18 -12.00
CA LEU A 16 -10.60 9.51 -13.27
C LEU A 16 -11.09 8.25 -14.00
N GLU A 17 -12.05 8.42 -14.90
CA GLU A 17 -12.57 7.35 -15.75
C GLU A 17 -11.48 6.69 -16.60
N SER A 18 -11.65 5.40 -16.91
CA SER A 18 -10.58 4.58 -17.52
C SER A 18 -10.10 5.05 -18.91
N ASP A 19 -10.97 5.72 -19.65
CA ASP A 19 -10.77 6.32 -20.97
C ASP A 19 -10.17 7.74 -20.89
N ASN A 20 -10.13 8.35 -19.70
CA ASN A 20 -9.57 9.68 -19.51
C ASN A 20 -8.05 9.67 -19.72
N ARG A 21 -7.57 10.51 -20.66
CA ARG A 21 -6.14 10.63 -21.01
C ARG A 21 -5.27 11.12 -19.85
N LYS A 22 -5.84 11.85 -18.88
CA LYS A 22 -5.12 12.32 -17.69
C LYS A 22 -5.10 11.31 -16.56
N LYS A 23 -5.81 10.18 -16.68
CA LYS A 23 -5.85 9.16 -15.61
C LYS A 23 -4.44 8.65 -15.35
N TYR A 24 -4.02 8.72 -14.09
CA TYR A 24 -2.77 8.13 -13.66
C TYR A 24 -2.88 6.60 -13.67
N LYS A 25 -2.02 5.94 -14.45
CA LYS A 25 -1.97 4.47 -14.60
C LYS A 25 -0.65 3.87 -14.09
N GLY A 26 0.17 4.70 -13.43
CA GLY A 26 1.45 4.28 -12.88
C GLY A 26 1.31 3.54 -11.55
N PRO A 27 2.43 3.11 -10.96
CA PRO A 27 2.42 2.39 -9.70
C PRO A 27 1.96 3.31 -8.55
N MET A 28 1.34 2.74 -7.53
CA MET A 28 0.82 3.48 -6.38
C MET A 28 1.10 2.75 -5.07
N LEU A 29 1.30 3.53 -4.02
CA LEU A 29 1.52 3.00 -2.68
C LEU A 29 0.22 2.53 -2.04
N GLN A 30 0.34 1.68 -1.02
CA GLN A 30 -0.77 1.39 -0.13
C GLN A 30 -1.19 2.63 0.66
N ASN A 31 -2.48 2.70 0.99
CA ASN A 31 -3.09 3.82 1.70
C ASN A 31 -2.32 4.22 2.97
N ILE A 32 -1.85 3.28 3.80
CA ILE A 32 -1.08 3.59 5.01
C ILE A 32 0.20 4.40 4.70
N LYS A 33 0.90 4.06 3.62
CA LYS A 33 2.13 4.74 3.19
C LYS A 33 1.81 6.13 2.64
N ILE A 34 0.71 6.27 1.88
CA ILE A 34 0.23 7.57 1.38
C ILE A 34 -0.15 8.48 2.56
N PHE A 35 -1.00 8.00 3.47
CA PHE A 35 -1.46 8.75 4.64
C PHE A 35 -0.30 9.22 5.50
N ARG A 36 0.69 8.35 5.74
CA ARG A 36 1.89 8.71 6.51
C ARG A 36 2.70 9.80 5.83
N GLN A 37 2.92 9.72 4.51
CA GLN A 37 3.66 10.77 3.80
C GLN A 37 2.93 12.12 3.83
N LEU A 38 1.61 12.12 3.63
CA LEU A 38 0.79 13.33 3.73
C LEU A 38 0.80 13.91 5.16
N ALA A 39 0.61 13.08 6.18
CA ALA A 39 0.59 13.50 7.57
C ALA A 39 1.94 14.05 8.04
N VAL A 40 3.05 13.38 7.70
CA VAL A 40 4.41 13.85 8.01
C VAL A 40 4.70 15.17 7.30
N GLY A 41 4.30 15.29 6.03
CA GLY A 41 4.43 16.55 5.29
C GLY A 41 3.64 17.70 5.92
N LEU A 42 2.42 17.43 6.38
CA LEU A 42 1.59 18.46 7.03
C LEU A 42 2.10 18.82 8.42
N GLU A 43 2.54 17.83 9.20
CA GLU A 43 3.17 18.04 10.51
C GLU A 43 4.43 18.90 10.37
N TYR A 44 5.24 18.65 9.35
CA TYR A 44 6.41 19.48 9.05
C TYR A 44 6.00 20.94 8.77
N ILE A 45 4.98 21.18 7.95
CA ILE A 45 4.45 22.53 7.68
C ILE A 45 4.04 23.22 8.98
N HIS A 46 3.26 22.53 9.83
CA HIS A 46 2.81 23.07 11.11
C HIS A 46 3.97 23.32 12.08
N SER A 47 5.00 22.46 12.11
CA SER A 47 6.20 22.64 12.94
C SER A 47 6.98 23.92 12.59
N LYS A 48 6.85 24.39 11.35
CA LYS A 48 7.40 25.67 10.86
C LYS A 48 6.50 26.86 11.15
N LYS A 49 5.42 26.68 11.94
CA LYS A 49 4.40 27.70 12.22
C LYS A 49 3.74 28.22 10.94
N LEU A 50 3.48 27.33 9.99
CA LEU A 50 2.77 27.61 8.74
C LEU A 50 1.45 26.82 8.67
N ILE A 51 0.51 27.30 7.87
CA ILE A 51 -0.69 26.58 7.42
C ILE A 51 -0.75 26.58 5.88
N HIS A 52 -1.26 25.51 5.29
CA HIS A 52 -1.33 25.30 3.85
C HIS A 52 -2.53 26.00 3.20
N ARG A 53 -3.73 25.91 3.80
CA ARG A 53 -4.98 26.61 3.38
C ARG A 53 -5.61 26.22 2.03
N ASP A 54 -5.04 25.31 1.26
CA ASP A 54 -5.63 24.80 0.02
C ASP A 54 -5.31 23.31 -0.15
N ILE A 55 -5.48 22.55 0.93
CA ILE A 55 -5.34 21.09 0.91
C ILE A 55 -6.50 20.52 0.11
N LYS A 56 -6.18 19.78 -0.96
CA LYS A 56 -7.11 19.09 -1.84
C LYS A 56 -6.36 18.05 -2.70
N PRO A 57 -7.04 17.06 -3.29
CA PRO A 57 -6.39 16.04 -4.13
C PRO A 57 -5.56 16.62 -5.28
N GLU A 58 -5.98 17.73 -5.88
CA GLU A 58 -5.26 18.38 -6.97
C GLU A 58 -3.89 18.94 -6.54
N ASN A 59 -3.74 19.27 -5.25
CA ASN A 59 -2.49 19.80 -4.68
C ASN A 59 -1.62 18.72 -4.03
N VAL A 60 -2.03 17.44 -4.16
CA VAL A 60 -1.23 16.29 -3.75
C VAL A 60 -0.58 15.67 -4.99
N LEU A 61 0.75 15.76 -5.08
CA LEU A 61 1.51 15.26 -6.22
C LEU A 61 2.03 13.84 -5.99
N ILE A 62 1.97 13.02 -7.04
CA ILE A 62 2.56 11.70 -7.13
C ILE A 62 3.86 11.83 -7.92
N CYS A 63 4.99 11.51 -7.29
CA CYS A 63 6.31 11.60 -7.90
C CYS A 63 6.91 10.18 -7.95
N VAL A 64 7.38 9.77 -9.12
CA VAL A 64 7.94 8.42 -9.35
C VAL A 64 9.39 8.57 -9.76
N SER A 65 10.26 7.85 -9.07
CA SER A 65 11.69 7.76 -9.40
C SER A 65 12.06 6.29 -9.61
N SER A 66 12.43 5.93 -10.83
CA SER A 66 12.88 4.57 -11.12
C SER A 66 14.28 4.37 -10.57
N THR A 67 14.40 3.49 -9.59
CA THR A 67 15.70 2.99 -9.13
C THR A 67 15.96 1.66 -9.85
N GLY A 68 17.21 1.26 -10.05
CA GLY A 68 17.54 -0.06 -10.61
C GLY A 68 17.01 -1.25 -9.79
N GLN A 69 16.33 -0.99 -8.67
CA GLN A 69 15.71 -1.96 -7.76
C GLN A 69 14.16 -1.85 -7.74
N GLY A 70 13.56 -0.99 -8.57
CA GLY A 70 12.12 -0.75 -8.66
C GLY A 70 11.74 0.74 -8.60
N ASP A 71 10.46 1.04 -8.75
CA ASP A 71 9.96 2.41 -8.67
C ASP A 71 9.79 2.87 -7.22
N ASN A 72 10.44 3.99 -6.87
CA ASN A 72 10.24 4.68 -5.60
C ASN A 72 9.21 5.80 -5.78
N ILE A 73 8.09 5.69 -5.06
CA ILE A 73 6.95 6.60 -5.15
C ILE A 73 6.95 7.51 -3.92
N THR A 74 6.90 8.82 -4.15
CA THR A 74 6.78 9.83 -3.10
C THR A 74 5.54 10.68 -3.34
N ILE A 75 4.78 10.95 -2.28
CA ILE A 75 3.60 11.79 -2.26
C ILE A 75 3.98 13.14 -1.64
N LYS A 76 3.70 14.24 -2.36
CA LYS A 76 4.16 15.59 -1.98
C LYS A 76 3.01 16.58 -1.92
N TRP A 77 3.03 17.45 -0.92
CA TRP A 77 2.21 18.67 -0.92
C TRP A 77 2.74 19.67 -1.94
N SER A 78 1.84 20.40 -2.58
CA SER A 78 2.16 21.42 -3.58
C SER A 78 1.21 22.61 -3.47
N ASP A 79 1.44 23.64 -4.28
CA ASP A 79 0.65 24.88 -4.29
C ASP A 79 0.58 25.58 -2.92
N PHE A 80 1.75 26.05 -2.47
CA PHE A 80 1.89 26.88 -1.27
C PHE A 80 1.50 28.34 -1.52
N GLY A 81 0.84 28.68 -2.63
CA GLY A 81 0.47 30.05 -2.98
C GLY A 81 -0.45 30.72 -1.96
N LEU A 82 -1.22 29.92 -1.23
CA LEU A 82 -2.10 30.38 -0.15
C LEU A 82 -1.53 30.15 1.26
N ALA A 83 -0.32 29.58 1.38
CA ALA A 83 0.30 29.28 2.65
C ALA A 83 0.61 30.56 3.44
N LYS A 84 0.43 30.51 4.78
CA LYS A 84 0.59 31.68 5.66
C LYS A 84 1.22 31.30 7.01
N SER A 85 1.91 32.27 7.61
CA SER A 85 2.45 32.15 8.97
C SER A 85 1.35 32.28 10.02
N VAL A 86 1.38 31.40 11.01
CA VAL A 86 0.51 31.46 12.17
C VAL A 86 1.26 31.99 13.40
N ASN A 87 0.53 32.63 14.32
CA ASN A 87 1.06 33.06 15.61
C ASN A 87 1.31 31.85 16.54
N GLU A 88 1.77 32.10 17.76
CA GLU A 88 2.09 31.05 18.75
C GLU A 88 0.91 30.14 19.11
N LYS A 89 -0.33 30.59 18.88
CA LYS A 89 -1.55 29.82 19.11
C LYS A 89 -2.05 29.10 17.84
N GLY A 90 -1.31 29.16 16.74
CA GLY A 90 -1.71 28.55 15.47
C GLY A 90 -2.77 29.33 14.69
N LEU A 91 -2.90 30.66 14.93
CA LEU A 91 -3.90 31.53 14.33
C LEU A 91 -3.28 32.53 13.34
N HIS A 92 -3.96 32.83 12.22
CA HIS A 92 -3.58 33.86 11.23
C HIS A 92 -4.70 34.88 10.92
N SER A 93 -4.39 36.20 10.95
CA SER A 93 -5.30 37.32 10.60
C SER A 93 -5.19 37.69 9.12
N TRP A 94 -6.31 38.08 8.50
CA TRP A 94 -6.56 37.89 7.05
C TRP A 94 -6.52 39.17 6.17
N THR A 95 -5.99 39.03 4.94
CA THR A 95 -6.40 39.76 3.72
C THR A 95 -6.16 38.85 2.48
N GLY A 96 -7.13 38.68 1.56
CA GLY A 96 -6.88 38.13 0.21
C GLY A 96 -7.49 36.76 -0.18
N ALA A 97 -6.90 36.10 -1.19
CA ALA A 97 -7.48 34.98 -1.95
C ALA A 97 -7.96 33.75 -1.13
N ARG A 98 -9.02 33.09 -1.63
CA ARG A 98 -9.76 31.99 -1.01
C ARG A 98 -9.38 30.64 -1.66
N GLY A 99 -9.30 29.58 -0.87
CA GLY A 99 -9.04 28.20 -1.35
C GLY A 99 -10.27 27.54 -1.97
N THR A 100 -10.19 26.24 -2.20
CA THR A 100 -11.23 25.48 -2.93
C THR A 100 -12.48 25.25 -2.07
N ARG A 101 -13.66 25.64 -2.57
CA ARG A 101 -14.88 25.78 -1.76
C ARG A 101 -15.41 24.49 -1.15
N THR A 102 -15.12 23.34 -1.72
CA THR A 102 -15.54 22.04 -1.20
C THR A 102 -14.60 21.46 -0.13
N TRP A 103 -13.44 22.07 0.10
CA TRP A 103 -12.38 21.56 0.98
C TRP A 103 -12.13 22.51 2.17
N TYR A 104 -13.16 22.69 2.99
CA TYR A 104 -13.09 23.53 4.19
C TYR A 104 -13.47 22.79 5.46
N ALA A 105 -12.81 23.17 6.56
CA ALA A 105 -13.23 22.78 7.90
C ALA A 105 -14.51 23.53 8.33
N PRO A 106 -15.32 22.97 9.24
CA PRO A 106 -16.59 23.58 9.65
C PRO A 106 -16.43 25.00 10.16
N GLU A 107 -15.42 25.26 10.99
CA GLU A 107 -15.16 26.58 11.55
C GLU A 107 -14.75 27.63 10.51
N VAL A 108 -14.24 27.20 9.36
CA VAL A 108 -13.90 28.06 8.21
C VAL A 108 -15.13 28.29 7.35
N LEU A 109 -15.90 27.23 7.09
CA LEU A 109 -17.13 27.28 6.29
C LEU A 109 -18.22 28.13 6.95
N GLU A 110 -18.43 27.99 8.26
CA GLU A 110 -19.37 28.84 8.99
C GLU A 110 -19.03 30.31 8.87
N LYS A 111 -17.74 30.65 8.93
CA LYS A 111 -17.26 32.03 8.76
C LYS A 111 -17.50 32.54 7.35
N LEU A 112 -17.20 31.73 6.32
CA LEU A 112 -17.53 32.05 4.93
C LEU A 112 -19.00 32.42 4.75
N ILE A 113 -19.91 31.63 5.33
CA ILE A 113 -21.36 31.86 5.26
C ILE A 113 -21.79 33.10 6.07
N LYS A 114 -21.15 33.34 7.23
CA LYS A 114 -21.43 34.50 8.09
C LYS A 114 -20.86 35.81 7.54
N GLU A 115 -19.74 35.78 6.81
CA GLU A 115 -19.07 36.96 6.24
C GLU A 115 -19.82 37.54 5.03
N GLU A 116 -20.68 36.77 4.36
CA GLU A 116 -21.73 37.36 3.49
C GLU A 116 -22.59 38.39 4.27
N LYS A 117 -22.53 38.40 5.61
CA LYS A 117 -23.34 39.24 6.50
C LYS A 117 -22.53 40.15 7.45
N ALA A 118 -21.18 40.13 7.49
CA ALA A 118 -20.40 40.88 8.50
C ALA A 118 -19.13 41.56 7.95
N LYS A 119 -18.77 42.71 8.55
CA LYS A 119 -17.59 43.54 8.25
C LYS A 119 -16.68 43.56 9.49
N GLU A 120 -15.60 42.79 9.54
CA GLU A 120 -14.33 43.11 10.23
C GLU A 120 -13.37 41.91 10.28
N GLU A 121 -12.07 42.20 10.45
CA GLU A 121 -10.93 41.28 10.37
C GLU A 121 -10.99 40.15 11.42
N GLU A 122 -11.41 38.96 10.99
CA GLU A 122 -11.35 37.75 11.81
C GLU A 122 -10.31 36.74 11.29
N PHE A 123 -10.02 35.69 12.07
CA PHE A 123 -9.03 34.66 11.76
C PHE A 123 -9.67 33.51 10.97
N TRP A 124 -9.21 33.22 9.75
CA TRP A 124 -9.93 32.37 8.76
C TRP A 124 -9.43 30.92 8.64
N GLY A 125 -8.29 30.58 9.21
CA GLY A 125 -7.72 29.24 9.12
C GLY A 125 -6.75 28.96 10.25
N THR A 126 -6.73 27.71 10.69
CA THR A 126 -5.87 27.25 11.79
C THR A 126 -5.17 25.97 11.36
N VAL A 127 -4.11 25.60 12.09
CA VAL A 127 -3.48 24.27 11.94
C VAL A 127 -4.50 23.13 12.09
N GLN A 128 -5.57 23.34 12.87
CA GLN A 128 -6.64 22.36 13.05
C GLN A 128 -7.55 22.28 11.82
N SER A 129 -7.75 23.38 11.11
CA SER A 129 -8.53 23.40 9.88
C SER A 129 -7.83 22.59 8.78
N ASP A 130 -6.50 22.70 8.66
CA ASP A 130 -5.71 21.86 7.76
C ASP A 130 -5.80 20.36 8.13
N VAL A 131 -5.82 20.01 9.42
CA VAL A 131 -6.02 18.60 9.86
C VAL A 131 -7.38 18.06 9.45
N PHE A 132 -8.45 18.85 9.58
CA PHE A 132 -9.79 18.44 9.14
C PHE A 132 -9.79 18.14 7.64
N VAL A 133 -9.21 19.04 6.83
CA VAL A 133 -9.17 18.90 5.38
C VAL A 133 -8.25 17.74 4.96
N LEU A 134 -7.17 17.45 5.71
CA LEU A 134 -6.40 16.22 5.54
C LEU A 134 -7.27 14.97 5.78
N GLY A 135 -8.17 15.01 6.76
CA GLY A 135 -9.16 13.96 7.01
C GLY A 135 -10.11 13.76 5.82
N LEU A 136 -10.53 14.85 5.17
CA LEU A 136 -11.29 14.78 3.92
C LEU A 136 -10.50 14.10 2.80
N VAL A 137 -9.20 14.40 2.66
CA VAL A 137 -8.33 13.76 1.64
C VAL A 137 -8.15 12.27 1.93
N PHE A 138 -8.07 11.87 3.20
CA PHE A 138 -8.06 10.46 3.58
C PHE A 138 -9.38 9.78 3.20
N GLY A 139 -10.51 10.42 3.50
CA GLY A 139 -11.84 9.96 3.07
C GLY A 139 -11.93 9.79 1.55
N TYR A 140 -11.44 10.76 0.78
CA TYR A 140 -11.40 10.72 -0.69
C TYR A 140 -10.62 9.51 -1.23
N LEU A 141 -9.47 9.18 -0.62
CA LEU A 141 -8.69 8.00 -0.97
C LEU A 141 -9.43 6.69 -0.66
N PHE A 142 -10.09 6.60 0.50
CA PHE A 142 -10.90 5.43 0.86
C PHE A 142 -12.12 5.27 -0.05
N LEU A 143 -12.74 6.38 -0.43
CA LEU A 143 -13.93 6.43 -1.27
C LEU A 143 -13.62 6.41 -2.77
N LYS A 144 -12.36 6.18 -3.15
CA LYS A 144 -11.91 6.07 -4.53
C LYS A 144 -12.35 7.28 -5.39
N GLY A 145 -12.22 8.48 -4.84
CA GLY A 145 -12.48 9.73 -5.55
C GLY A 145 -13.78 10.44 -5.19
N GLU A 146 -14.66 9.83 -4.39
CA GLU A 146 -15.85 10.54 -3.89
C GLU A 146 -15.53 11.40 -2.67
N HIS A 147 -16.21 12.54 -2.53
CA HIS A 147 -16.06 13.40 -1.36
C HIS A 147 -16.92 12.88 -0.19
N LEU A 148 -16.39 12.94 1.03
CA LEU A 148 -17.01 12.33 2.22
C LEU A 148 -18.41 12.88 2.55
N TYR A 149 -18.65 14.16 2.23
CA TYR A 149 -19.86 14.90 2.56
C TYR A 149 -20.82 15.13 1.37
N GLY A 150 -20.59 14.52 0.20
CA GLY A 150 -21.53 14.62 -0.93
C GLY A 150 -20.85 14.80 -2.28
N SER A 151 -21.61 15.25 -3.26
CA SER A 151 -21.18 15.35 -4.67
C SER A 151 -21.21 16.76 -5.23
N SER A 152 -22.08 17.63 -4.70
CA SER A 152 -22.19 19.04 -5.11
C SER A 152 -21.70 19.98 -4.02
N GLU A 153 -21.24 21.18 -4.37
CA GLU A 153 -20.77 22.18 -3.41
C GLU A 153 -21.80 22.46 -2.31
N LYS A 154 -23.06 22.70 -2.69
CA LYS A 154 -24.15 22.96 -1.75
C LYS A 154 -24.39 21.80 -0.80
N GLU A 155 -24.46 20.57 -1.33
CA GLU A 155 -24.66 19.37 -0.53
C GLU A 155 -23.51 19.17 0.46
N ILE A 156 -22.27 19.32 -0.02
CA ILE A 156 -21.05 19.21 0.79
C ILE A 156 -21.08 20.23 1.93
N HIS A 157 -21.42 21.49 1.64
CA HIS A 157 -21.50 22.53 2.66
C HIS A 157 -22.55 22.20 3.72
N ASP A 158 -23.78 21.90 3.29
CA ASP A 158 -24.88 21.58 4.19
C ASP A 158 -24.54 20.40 5.11
N ASN A 159 -23.91 19.37 4.55
CA ASN A 159 -23.52 18.17 5.27
C ASN A 159 -22.32 18.39 6.21
N ILE A 160 -21.32 19.19 5.83
CA ILE A 160 -20.22 19.57 6.73
C ILE A 160 -20.79 20.31 7.94
N ILE A 161 -21.65 21.31 7.74
CA ILE A 161 -22.25 22.10 8.83
C ILE A 161 -23.10 21.22 9.76
N LYS A 162 -23.87 20.28 9.20
CA LYS A 162 -24.69 19.32 9.97
C LYS A 162 -23.88 18.17 10.59
N ASN A 163 -22.56 18.14 10.38
CA ASN A 163 -21.68 17.04 10.76
C ASN A 163 -22.18 15.67 10.25
N ASN A 164 -22.64 15.63 9.01
CA ASN A 164 -23.27 14.47 8.40
C ASN A 164 -22.43 13.94 7.22
N ALA A 165 -21.45 13.08 7.50
CA ALA A 165 -20.57 12.48 6.50
C ALA A 165 -21.30 11.40 5.67
N VAL A 166 -22.14 11.83 4.71
CA VAL A 166 -23.08 10.98 3.96
C VAL A 166 -22.45 9.85 3.14
N ASN A 167 -21.15 9.85 2.90
CA ASN A 167 -20.47 8.76 2.19
C ASN A 167 -19.60 7.89 3.12
N ILE A 168 -19.49 8.18 4.42
CA ILE A 168 -18.59 7.46 5.33
C ILE A 168 -18.90 5.96 5.40
N GLN A 169 -20.17 5.58 5.28
CA GLN A 169 -20.63 4.19 5.28
C GLN A 169 -20.20 3.40 4.03
N LYS A 170 -19.77 4.07 2.95
CA LYS A 170 -19.22 3.42 1.75
C LYS A 170 -17.76 2.98 1.96
N ILE A 171 -17.09 3.48 3.00
CA ILE A 171 -15.76 3.00 3.38
C ILE A 171 -15.94 1.56 3.89
N SER A 172 -15.69 0.59 3.01
CA SER A 172 -15.96 -0.82 3.25
C SER A 172 -14.94 -1.49 4.19
N GLY A 173 -15.39 -2.48 4.97
CA GLY A 173 -14.56 -3.60 5.46
C GLY A 173 -13.90 -3.42 6.84
N GLU A 174 -12.84 -4.19 7.07
CA GLU A 174 -12.07 -4.24 8.33
C GLU A 174 -11.01 -3.12 8.45
N LEU A 175 -10.68 -2.45 7.34
CA LEU A 175 -9.95 -1.17 7.34
C LEU A 175 -10.61 -0.10 8.23
N ARG A 176 -11.95 -0.15 8.34
CA ARG A 176 -12.76 0.65 9.27
C ARG A 176 -12.28 0.56 10.72
N LYS A 177 -11.93 -0.65 11.16
CA LYS A 177 -11.52 -0.94 12.55
C LYS A 177 -10.21 -0.25 12.93
N TYR A 178 -9.30 -0.08 11.97
CA TYR A 178 -7.99 0.53 12.22
C TYR A 178 -7.96 2.05 11.96
N TYR A 179 -8.70 2.52 10.95
CA TYR A 179 -8.63 3.92 10.51
C TYR A 179 -9.87 4.76 10.84
N GLU A 180 -11.08 4.18 10.82
CA GLU A 180 -12.31 4.96 10.93
C GLU A 180 -12.70 5.21 12.38
N ASP A 181 -12.66 4.17 13.23
CA ASP A 181 -13.17 4.28 14.60
C ASP A 181 -12.30 5.14 15.52
N ASP A 182 -11.04 5.41 15.14
CA ASP A 182 -10.14 6.24 15.93
C ASP A 182 -9.57 7.44 15.15
N LEU A 183 -8.94 7.24 13.99
CA LEU A 183 -8.20 8.30 13.31
C LEU A 183 -9.09 9.30 12.56
N LEU A 184 -9.90 8.84 11.60
CA LEU A 184 -10.75 9.73 10.80
C LEU A 184 -11.73 10.52 11.67
N ARG A 185 -12.36 9.88 12.66
CA ARG A 185 -13.25 10.55 13.62
C ARG A 185 -12.53 11.66 14.38
N LYS A 186 -11.30 11.44 14.84
CA LYS A 186 -10.51 12.45 15.56
C LYS A 186 -10.04 13.60 14.66
N MET A 187 -9.76 13.33 13.39
CA MET A 187 -9.41 14.35 12.39
C MET A 187 -10.61 15.19 11.97
N LEU A 188 -11.79 14.56 11.85
CA LEU A 188 -13.05 15.18 11.44
C LEU A 188 -13.88 15.69 12.62
N GLU A 189 -13.30 15.77 13.82
CA GLU A 189 -13.92 16.38 14.98
C GLU A 189 -14.30 17.84 14.66
N HIS A 190 -15.55 18.18 14.94
CA HIS A 190 -16.16 19.46 14.55
C HIS A 190 -15.61 20.61 15.40
N ASP A 191 -15.38 20.35 16.69
CA ASP A 191 -14.72 21.31 17.58
C ASP A 191 -13.19 21.31 17.34
N PRO A 192 -12.60 22.37 16.75
CA PRO A 192 -11.16 22.41 16.46
C PRO A 192 -10.29 22.31 17.72
N LYS A 193 -10.82 22.57 18.93
CA LYS A 193 -10.06 22.41 20.18
C LYS A 193 -9.93 20.96 20.62
N LYS A 194 -10.84 20.08 20.20
CA LYS A 194 -10.86 18.64 20.50
C LYS A 194 -10.23 17.80 19.38
N ARG A 195 -10.09 18.39 18.19
CA ARG A 195 -9.51 17.76 17.02
C ARG A 195 -8.05 17.39 17.25
N ILE A 196 -7.67 16.20 16.78
CA ILE A 196 -6.29 15.70 16.89
C ILE A 196 -5.32 16.65 16.18
N THR A 197 -4.12 16.80 16.71
CA THR A 197 -3.08 17.61 16.07
C THR A 197 -2.45 16.85 14.90
N SER A 198 -1.79 17.55 13.97
CA SER A 198 -1.01 16.89 12.90
C SER A 198 0.05 15.92 13.44
N LYS A 199 0.68 16.27 14.57
CA LYS A 199 1.59 15.37 15.29
C LYS A 199 0.88 14.11 15.79
N GLY A 200 -0.30 14.27 16.40
CA GLY A 200 -1.11 13.14 16.84
C GLY A 200 -1.54 12.23 15.68
N VAL A 201 -1.86 12.79 14.50
CA VAL A 201 -2.14 12.00 13.29
C VAL A 201 -0.94 11.12 12.91
N VAL A 202 0.28 11.67 12.92
CA VAL A 202 1.50 10.90 12.63
C VAL A 202 1.71 9.78 13.64
N GLU A 203 1.55 10.05 14.94
CA GLU A 203 1.69 9.06 16.01
C GLU A 203 0.66 7.93 15.88
N GLN A 204 -0.60 8.25 15.56
CA GLN A 204 -1.65 7.26 15.33
C GLN A 204 -1.38 6.39 14.09
N LEU A 205 -0.92 6.99 12.99
CA LEU A 205 -0.56 6.23 11.79
C LEU A 205 0.60 5.26 12.05
N GLU A 206 1.57 5.62 12.90
CA GLU A 206 2.65 4.69 13.28
C GLU A 206 2.12 3.54 14.15
N SER A 207 1.18 3.81 15.06
CA SER A 207 0.48 2.76 15.82
C SER A 207 -0.29 1.79 14.92
N ILE A 208 -1.02 2.30 13.92
CA ILE A 208 -1.73 1.49 12.94
C ILE A 208 -0.76 0.64 12.12
N LYS A 209 0.34 1.24 11.65
CA LYS A 209 1.38 0.52 10.89
C LYS A 209 1.96 -0.65 11.69
N ASN A 210 2.23 -0.47 12.98
CA ASN A 210 2.74 -1.55 13.82
C ASN A 210 1.75 -2.72 13.93
N LYS A 211 0.45 -2.42 14.12
CA LYS A 211 -0.61 -3.45 14.13
C LYS A 211 -0.69 -4.20 12.80
N LEU A 212 -0.60 -3.49 11.67
CA LEU A 212 -0.58 -4.12 10.35
C LEU A 212 0.66 -5.01 10.18
N THR A 213 1.82 -4.58 10.68
CA THR A 213 3.06 -5.37 10.63
C THR A 213 2.94 -6.67 11.44
N GLU A 214 2.28 -6.64 12.60
CA GLU A 214 1.98 -7.85 13.39
C GLU A 214 1.07 -8.80 12.61
N LYS A 215 0.07 -8.28 11.90
CA LYS A 215 -0.85 -9.05 11.05
C LYS A 215 -0.19 -9.63 9.80
N GLU A 216 0.75 -8.91 9.21
CA GLU A 216 1.60 -9.41 8.13
C GLU A 216 2.47 -10.59 8.62
N GLU A 217 2.97 -10.53 9.85
CA GLU A 217 3.67 -11.66 10.47
C GLU A 217 2.73 -12.83 10.77
N GLU A 218 1.50 -12.56 11.22
CA GLU A 218 0.46 -13.57 11.39
C GLU A 218 0.21 -14.32 10.08
N LEU A 219 0.07 -13.61 8.95
CA LEU A 219 -0.06 -14.22 7.63
C LEU A 219 1.12 -15.12 7.30
N ARG A 220 2.36 -14.64 7.49
CA ARG A 220 3.58 -15.44 7.23
C ARG A 220 3.64 -16.68 8.10
N GLN A 221 3.26 -16.59 9.38
CA GLN A 221 3.25 -17.74 10.29
C GLN A 221 2.16 -18.74 9.93
N LEU A 222 0.97 -18.29 9.52
CA LEU A 222 -0.08 -19.16 8.99
C LEU A 222 0.41 -19.91 7.76
N CYS A 223 1.00 -19.20 6.78
CA CYS A 223 1.57 -19.82 5.58
C CYS A 223 2.74 -20.77 5.86
N LYS A 224 3.43 -20.61 6.99
CA LYS A 224 4.54 -21.47 7.42
C LYS A 224 4.08 -22.77 8.08
N ARG A 225 2.96 -22.76 8.82
CA ARG A 225 2.62 -23.85 9.78
C ARG A 225 1.23 -24.43 9.61
N ASP A 226 0.26 -23.70 9.08
CA ASP A 226 -1.14 -24.09 9.13
C ASP A 226 -1.51 -24.95 7.91
N SER A 227 -1.78 -26.23 8.17
CA SER A 227 -2.28 -27.20 7.20
C SER A 227 -3.76 -27.52 7.40
N SER A 228 -4.51 -26.72 8.16
CA SER A 228 -5.92 -26.95 8.41
C SER A 228 -6.79 -26.58 7.20
N SER A 229 -8.02 -27.11 7.17
CA SER A 229 -9.05 -26.72 6.19
C SER A 229 -9.51 -25.26 6.32
N GLY A 230 -9.19 -24.60 7.44
CA GLY A 230 -9.53 -23.19 7.68
C GLY A 230 -8.51 -22.18 7.15
N LEU A 231 -7.37 -22.61 6.60
CA LEU A 231 -6.29 -21.72 6.13
C LEU A 231 -6.81 -20.64 5.16
N ILE A 232 -7.65 -21.03 4.21
CA ILE A 232 -8.19 -20.15 3.17
C ILE A 232 -9.01 -19.00 3.78
N GLU A 233 -9.86 -19.29 4.77
CA GLU A 233 -10.68 -18.25 5.38
C GLU A 233 -9.82 -17.32 6.25
N LYS A 234 -8.86 -17.87 7.01
CA LYS A 234 -7.92 -17.04 7.78
C LYS A 234 -7.08 -16.10 6.90
N ILE A 235 -6.61 -16.56 5.73
CA ILE A 235 -5.89 -15.70 4.78
C ILE A 235 -6.80 -14.59 4.27
N LYS A 236 -8.06 -14.89 3.94
CA LYS A 236 -9.03 -13.88 3.49
C LYS A 236 -9.30 -12.84 4.57
N ASP A 237 -9.49 -13.28 5.82
CA ASP A 237 -9.74 -12.39 6.95
C ASP A 237 -8.54 -11.46 7.17
N LEU A 238 -7.31 -11.99 7.24
CA LEU A 238 -6.12 -11.13 7.41
C LEU A 238 -5.94 -10.12 6.28
N ILE A 239 -6.25 -10.48 5.03
CA ILE A 239 -6.11 -9.56 3.90
C ILE A 239 -7.21 -8.48 3.91
N ARG A 240 -8.41 -8.78 4.42
CA ARG A 240 -9.46 -7.79 4.65
C ARG A 240 -9.04 -6.73 5.68
N GLU A 241 -8.14 -7.06 6.61
CA GLU A 241 -7.55 -6.12 7.57
C GLU A 241 -6.65 -5.04 6.91
N GLY A 242 -6.30 -5.21 5.63
CA GLY A 242 -5.53 -4.21 4.86
C GLY A 242 -4.01 -4.33 4.98
N ILE A 243 -3.51 -5.52 5.29
CA ILE A 243 -2.07 -5.83 5.33
C ILE A 243 -1.42 -5.80 3.95
N ASP A 244 -0.10 -5.60 3.91
CA ASP A 244 0.69 -5.83 2.72
C ASP A 244 0.91 -7.33 2.50
N VAL A 245 0.17 -7.94 1.57
CA VAL A 245 0.36 -9.35 1.18
C VAL A 245 1.80 -9.62 0.67
N ASN A 246 2.49 -8.58 0.22
CA ASN A 246 3.87 -8.64 -0.25
C ASN A 246 4.91 -8.39 0.84
N ALA A 247 4.49 -8.17 2.10
CA ALA A 247 5.40 -7.98 3.22
C ALA A 247 6.37 -9.15 3.36
N LYS A 248 7.65 -8.81 3.47
CA LYS A 248 8.75 -9.75 3.63
C LYS A 248 9.22 -9.77 5.08
N ASP A 249 9.66 -10.93 5.55
CA ASP A 249 10.32 -11.01 6.86
C ASP A 249 11.73 -10.39 6.82
N ASP A 250 12.16 -9.84 7.95
CA ASP A 250 13.45 -9.18 8.08
C ASP A 250 14.64 -10.13 8.09
N LEU A 251 14.45 -11.43 8.32
CA LEU A 251 15.56 -12.38 8.44
C LEU A 251 16.01 -12.83 7.05
N PHE A 252 15.09 -13.37 6.25
CA PHE A 252 15.39 -13.98 4.93
C PHE A 252 14.83 -13.20 3.75
N GLY A 253 13.92 -12.25 3.97
CA GLY A 253 13.23 -11.53 2.90
C GLY A 253 12.12 -12.36 2.24
N TRP A 254 11.50 -13.29 2.96
CA TRP A 254 10.43 -14.15 2.49
C TRP A 254 9.07 -13.51 2.70
N ASN A 255 8.25 -13.53 1.64
CA ASN A 255 6.82 -13.26 1.75
C ASN A 255 6.04 -14.55 2.06
N ALA A 256 4.72 -14.44 2.18
CA ALA A 256 3.83 -15.57 2.44
C ALA A 256 3.99 -16.74 1.43
N LEU A 257 4.19 -16.44 0.14
CA LEU A 257 4.34 -17.46 -0.91
C LEU A 257 5.63 -18.28 -0.73
N HIS A 258 6.74 -17.66 -0.33
CA HIS A 258 7.98 -18.38 -0.03
C HIS A 258 7.78 -19.38 1.11
N PHE A 259 7.09 -18.97 2.19
CA PHE A 259 6.78 -19.87 3.31
C PHE A 259 5.87 -21.03 2.91
N MET A 260 4.86 -20.77 2.06
CA MET A 260 3.98 -21.80 1.50
C MET A 260 4.77 -22.81 0.67
N CYS A 261 5.58 -22.33 -0.27
CA CYS A 261 6.38 -23.18 -1.13
C CYS A 261 7.46 -23.96 -0.38
N LYS A 262 7.93 -23.50 0.79
CA LYS A 262 8.89 -24.27 1.59
C LYS A 262 8.26 -25.39 2.40
N ASN A 263 7.17 -25.11 3.12
CA ASN A 263 6.75 -25.97 4.25
C ASN A 263 5.50 -26.81 3.97
N ASN A 264 4.80 -26.57 2.87
CA ASN A 264 3.46 -27.09 2.71
C ASN A 264 3.43 -28.26 1.73
N SER A 265 3.20 -29.46 2.26
CA SER A 265 2.96 -30.69 1.48
C SER A 265 1.47 -31.08 1.42
N ASN A 266 0.56 -30.18 1.81
CA ASN A 266 -0.85 -30.47 1.96
C ASN A 266 -1.63 -30.31 0.64
N SER A 267 -2.80 -30.95 0.54
CA SER A 267 -3.74 -30.82 -0.58
C SER A 267 -4.23 -29.37 -0.76
N ASN A 268 -4.31 -28.58 0.31
CA ASN A 268 -4.78 -27.20 0.25
C ASN A 268 -3.70 -26.20 -0.23
N LEU A 269 -2.47 -26.66 -0.49
CA LEU A 269 -1.37 -25.80 -0.96
C LEU A 269 -1.76 -25.04 -2.24
N ILE A 270 -2.32 -25.77 -3.21
CA ILE A 270 -2.66 -25.25 -4.54
C ILE A 270 -3.70 -24.13 -4.42
N ASP A 271 -4.74 -24.34 -3.62
CA ASP A 271 -5.80 -23.35 -3.41
C ASP A 271 -5.28 -22.12 -2.66
N ALA A 272 -4.40 -22.30 -1.68
CA ALA A 272 -3.80 -21.19 -0.94
C ALA A 272 -2.81 -20.37 -1.80
N ILE A 273 -2.00 -21.01 -2.65
CA ILE A 273 -1.14 -20.31 -3.63
C ILE A 273 -2.02 -19.52 -4.59
N ARG A 274 -3.07 -20.13 -5.13
CA ARG A 274 -4.01 -19.47 -6.04
C ARG A 274 -4.66 -18.27 -5.38
N LEU A 275 -5.10 -18.40 -4.13
CA LEU A 275 -5.69 -17.30 -3.37
C LEU A 275 -4.70 -16.16 -3.17
N LEU A 276 -3.47 -16.42 -2.70
CA LEU A 276 -2.47 -15.36 -2.48
C LEU A 276 -2.17 -14.58 -3.77
N ILE A 277 -2.10 -15.27 -4.91
CA ILE A 277 -1.88 -14.63 -6.23
C ILE A 277 -3.10 -13.83 -6.68
N GLN A 278 -4.32 -14.36 -6.50
CA GLN A 278 -5.54 -13.59 -6.74
C GLN A 278 -5.63 -12.32 -5.88
N LEU A 279 -5.05 -12.37 -4.68
CA LEU A 279 -4.99 -11.24 -3.75
C LEU A 279 -3.77 -10.32 -3.97
N GLY A 280 -3.01 -10.53 -5.05
CA GLY A 280 -1.96 -9.61 -5.50
C GLY A 280 -0.58 -9.84 -4.87
N ILE A 281 -0.29 -11.05 -4.38
CA ILE A 281 1.09 -11.40 -4.05
C ILE A 281 1.95 -11.39 -5.32
N ASP A 282 3.12 -10.78 -5.24
CA ASP A 282 4.14 -10.79 -6.27
C ASP A 282 4.75 -12.19 -6.31
N VAL A 283 4.33 -12.94 -7.33
CA VAL A 283 4.81 -14.29 -7.62
C VAL A 283 6.31 -14.32 -7.92
N ASN A 284 6.87 -13.20 -8.38
CA ASN A 284 8.28 -13.04 -8.74
C ASN A 284 9.13 -12.40 -7.64
N ALA A 285 8.55 -12.15 -6.47
CA ALA A 285 9.27 -11.62 -5.34
C ALA A 285 10.50 -12.49 -5.03
N LYS A 286 11.66 -11.84 -4.86
CA LYS A 286 12.91 -12.50 -4.50
C LYS A 286 13.23 -12.36 -3.02
N ASP A 287 13.75 -13.41 -2.42
CA ASP A 287 14.37 -13.37 -1.10
C ASP A 287 15.77 -12.72 -1.13
N LYS A 288 16.41 -12.60 0.04
CA LYS A 288 17.76 -12.01 0.15
C LYS A 288 18.85 -12.80 -0.57
N ASN A 289 18.58 -14.06 -0.94
CA ASN A 289 19.46 -14.89 -1.76
C ASN A 289 19.08 -14.86 -3.25
N GLY A 290 18.21 -13.94 -3.66
CA GLY A 290 17.74 -13.82 -5.05
C GLY A 290 16.83 -14.97 -5.48
N ARG A 291 16.30 -15.78 -4.55
CA ARG A 291 15.44 -16.91 -4.87
C ARG A 291 13.98 -16.47 -4.90
N ASN A 292 13.24 -16.88 -5.91
CA ASN A 292 11.78 -16.78 -5.94
C ASN A 292 11.12 -18.02 -5.31
N ALA A 293 9.79 -18.05 -5.27
CA ALA A 293 9.03 -19.15 -4.69
C ALA A 293 9.29 -20.53 -5.34
N LEU A 294 9.55 -20.59 -6.65
CA LEU A 294 9.82 -21.85 -7.37
C LEU A 294 11.12 -22.50 -6.88
N HIS A 295 12.15 -21.71 -6.56
CA HIS A 295 13.39 -22.24 -5.97
C HIS A 295 13.12 -22.96 -4.65
N HIS A 296 12.30 -22.38 -3.78
CA HIS A 296 11.94 -23.00 -2.50
C HIS A 296 11.06 -24.23 -2.68
N LEU A 297 10.10 -24.17 -3.62
CA LEU A 297 9.27 -25.32 -3.96
C LEU A 297 10.12 -26.52 -4.39
N CYS A 298 11.04 -26.30 -5.34
CA CYS A 298 11.93 -27.33 -5.88
C CYS A 298 12.94 -27.87 -4.86
N TRP A 299 13.38 -27.04 -3.91
CA TRP A 299 14.35 -27.48 -2.90
C TRP A 299 13.70 -28.32 -1.80
N PHE A 300 12.54 -27.90 -1.29
CA PHE A 300 12.01 -28.45 -0.04
C PHE A 300 10.87 -29.46 -0.22
N ASN A 301 10.38 -29.70 -1.44
CA ASN A 301 9.25 -30.59 -1.68
C ASN A 301 9.60 -31.74 -2.62
N SER A 302 9.03 -32.89 -2.28
CA SER A 302 9.17 -34.16 -3.02
C SER A 302 7.87 -34.97 -3.06
N ASN A 303 6.76 -34.38 -2.60
CA ASN A 303 5.46 -35.03 -2.53
C ASN A 303 4.73 -35.03 -3.89
N SER A 304 3.57 -35.70 -3.96
CA SER A 304 2.75 -35.81 -5.17
C SER A 304 2.26 -34.47 -5.74
N ASN A 305 2.16 -33.43 -4.89
CA ASN A 305 1.62 -32.12 -5.29
C ASN A 305 2.68 -31.22 -5.93
N LEU A 306 3.97 -31.63 -5.95
CA LEU A 306 5.06 -30.85 -6.52
C LEU A 306 4.79 -30.48 -7.99
N ILE A 307 4.33 -31.44 -8.79
CA ILE A 307 4.07 -31.26 -10.23
C ILE A 307 2.97 -30.22 -10.46
N ASP A 308 1.87 -30.33 -9.72
CA ASP A 308 0.74 -29.41 -9.83
C ASP A 308 1.10 -28.01 -9.32
N ALA A 309 1.90 -27.91 -8.26
CA ALA A 309 2.38 -26.64 -7.74
C ALA A 309 3.34 -25.93 -8.70
N ILE A 310 4.28 -26.65 -9.33
CA ILE A 310 5.16 -26.11 -10.38
C ILE A 310 4.32 -25.57 -11.53
N ARG A 311 3.35 -26.37 -12.00
CA ARG A 311 2.46 -25.98 -13.10
C ARG A 311 1.66 -24.73 -12.76
N LEU A 312 1.10 -24.66 -11.55
CA LEU A 312 0.32 -23.51 -11.10
C LEU A 312 1.16 -22.24 -11.04
N LEU A 313 2.35 -22.29 -10.43
CA LEU A 313 3.21 -21.10 -10.31
C LEU A 313 3.60 -20.55 -11.69
N ILE A 314 3.94 -21.43 -12.64
CA ILE A 314 4.30 -21.03 -14.01
C ILE A 314 3.11 -20.49 -14.79
N GLN A 315 1.94 -21.13 -14.67
CA GLN A 315 0.69 -20.60 -15.25
C GLN A 315 0.34 -19.21 -14.71
N LEU A 316 0.70 -18.94 -13.45
CA LEU A 316 0.47 -17.66 -12.79
C LEU A 316 1.64 -16.66 -12.96
N GLY A 317 2.59 -16.96 -13.86
CA GLY A 317 3.60 -15.99 -14.31
C GLY A 317 4.87 -15.92 -13.46
N ILE A 318 5.19 -16.97 -12.69
CA ILE A 318 6.53 -17.06 -12.10
C ILE A 318 7.58 -17.16 -13.20
N ASP A 319 8.65 -16.39 -13.07
CA ASP A 319 9.80 -16.49 -13.95
C ASP A 319 10.61 -17.74 -13.58
N VAL A 320 10.52 -18.75 -14.45
CA VAL A 320 11.19 -20.05 -14.32
C VAL A 320 12.71 -19.95 -14.45
N ASN A 321 13.22 -18.89 -15.09
CA ASN A 321 14.63 -18.71 -15.41
C ASN A 321 15.38 -17.80 -14.44
N GLU A 322 14.70 -17.33 -13.39
CA GLU A 322 15.33 -16.56 -12.34
C GLU A 322 16.51 -17.29 -11.70
N LYS A 323 17.53 -16.52 -11.35
CA LYS A 323 18.76 -17.02 -10.73
C LYS A 323 18.92 -16.40 -9.36
N SER A 324 19.20 -17.27 -8.40
CA SER A 324 19.72 -16.85 -7.08
C SER A 324 21.05 -16.09 -7.21
N ILE A 325 21.47 -15.44 -6.14
CA ILE A 325 22.78 -14.73 -6.06
C ILE A 325 23.97 -15.65 -6.36
N THR A 326 23.80 -16.97 -6.22
CA THR A 326 24.82 -17.96 -6.56
C THR A 326 24.73 -18.44 -8.01
N GLY A 327 23.95 -17.78 -8.87
CA GLY A 327 23.76 -18.13 -10.29
C GLY A 327 22.88 -19.36 -10.52
N ARG A 328 22.29 -19.94 -9.47
CA ARG A 328 21.51 -21.19 -9.56
C ARG A 328 20.03 -20.88 -9.81
N ASN A 329 19.43 -21.56 -10.79
CA ASN A 329 17.99 -21.58 -11.03
C ASN A 329 17.29 -22.71 -10.24
N ALA A 330 15.96 -22.78 -10.34
CA ALA A 330 15.16 -23.78 -9.63
C ALA A 330 15.54 -25.24 -9.92
N LEU A 331 16.01 -25.56 -11.15
CA LEU A 331 16.43 -26.92 -11.52
C LEU A 331 17.64 -27.39 -10.70
N HIS A 332 18.58 -26.50 -10.40
CA HIS A 332 19.71 -26.84 -9.52
C HIS A 332 19.23 -27.29 -8.15
N TYR A 333 18.27 -26.57 -7.57
CA TYR A 333 17.71 -26.89 -6.26
C TYR A 333 16.87 -28.17 -6.29
N LEU A 334 16.15 -28.43 -7.39
CA LEU A 334 15.46 -29.69 -7.61
C LEU A 334 16.44 -30.88 -7.63
N CYS A 335 17.61 -30.73 -8.24
CA CYS A 335 18.63 -31.78 -8.35
C CYS A 335 19.58 -31.87 -7.13
N TRP A 336 19.51 -30.95 -6.16
CA TRP A 336 20.51 -30.82 -5.10
C TRP A 336 20.44 -31.94 -4.04
N GLU A 337 19.26 -32.44 -3.65
CA GLU A 337 19.13 -33.49 -2.61
C GLU A 337 17.86 -34.36 -2.81
N ASN A 338 17.35 -34.44 -4.04
CA ASN A 338 16.01 -34.98 -4.28
C ASN A 338 16.11 -36.33 -4.99
N SER A 339 15.97 -37.43 -4.25
CA SER A 339 15.86 -38.81 -4.79
C SER A 339 14.41 -39.30 -4.79
N ASN A 340 13.48 -38.43 -5.20
CA ASN A 340 12.05 -38.73 -5.16
C ASN A 340 11.57 -39.41 -6.46
N SER A 341 10.48 -40.19 -6.37
CA SER A 341 9.90 -40.92 -7.51
C SER A 341 9.38 -40.03 -8.64
N ASN A 342 9.06 -38.77 -8.33
CA ASN A 342 8.50 -37.78 -9.25
C ASN A 342 9.59 -36.85 -9.85
N LEU A 343 10.87 -37.07 -9.53
CA LEU A 343 11.97 -36.18 -9.90
C LEU A 343 12.05 -36.04 -11.42
N LEU A 344 11.97 -37.17 -12.12
CA LEU A 344 12.04 -37.20 -13.58
C LEU A 344 10.88 -36.44 -14.21
N ASP A 345 9.67 -36.57 -13.65
CA ASP A 345 8.49 -35.85 -14.14
C ASP A 345 8.58 -34.35 -13.84
N ALA A 346 9.12 -33.96 -12.69
CA ALA A 346 9.37 -32.56 -12.35
C ALA A 346 10.43 -31.92 -13.26
N ILE A 347 11.53 -32.64 -13.54
CA ILE A 347 12.56 -32.21 -14.49
C ILE A 347 11.94 -32.06 -15.89
N ARG A 348 11.20 -33.06 -16.37
CA ARG A 348 10.53 -33.00 -17.68
C ARG A 348 9.58 -31.82 -17.77
N LEU A 349 8.78 -31.58 -16.73
CA LEU A 349 7.86 -30.44 -16.67
C LEU A 349 8.61 -29.11 -16.74
N LEU A 350 9.66 -28.91 -15.94
CA LEU A 350 10.44 -27.67 -15.96
C LEU A 350 11.11 -27.43 -17.32
N ILE A 351 11.60 -28.49 -17.99
CA ILE A 351 12.15 -28.42 -19.35
C ILE A 351 11.07 -28.00 -20.35
N GLN A 352 9.90 -28.64 -20.30
CA GLN A 352 8.76 -28.30 -21.15
C GLN A 352 8.32 -26.85 -20.96
N LEU A 353 8.44 -26.33 -19.74
CA LEU A 353 8.09 -24.97 -19.38
C LEU A 353 9.24 -23.96 -19.55
N GLY A 354 10.34 -24.36 -20.21
CA GLY A 354 11.37 -23.45 -20.69
C GLY A 354 12.44 -23.06 -19.66
N ILE A 355 12.69 -23.89 -18.64
CA ILE A 355 13.84 -23.68 -17.75
C ILE A 355 15.16 -23.83 -18.52
N ASP A 356 16.12 -22.94 -18.27
CA ASP A 356 17.47 -23.05 -18.79
C ASP A 356 18.22 -24.21 -18.10
N VAL A 357 18.21 -25.38 -18.74
CA VAL A 357 18.92 -26.58 -18.27
C VAL A 357 20.44 -26.40 -18.24
N ASN A 358 20.97 -25.44 -19.02
CA ASN A 358 22.40 -25.17 -19.15
C ASN A 358 22.85 -24.03 -18.25
N ALA A 359 21.95 -23.42 -17.47
CA ALA A 359 22.31 -22.42 -16.49
C ALA A 359 23.43 -22.97 -15.59
N LYS A 360 24.46 -22.16 -15.38
CA LYS A 360 25.57 -22.49 -14.49
C LYS A 360 25.49 -21.61 -13.24
N GLY A 361 25.66 -22.24 -12.08
CA GLY A 361 25.95 -21.55 -10.85
C GLY A 361 27.32 -20.86 -10.89
N ASN A 362 27.62 -20.06 -9.87
CA ASN A 362 28.92 -19.38 -9.73
C ASN A 362 30.10 -20.37 -9.56
N ASP A 363 29.80 -21.63 -9.23
CA ASP A 363 30.73 -22.76 -9.19
C ASP A 363 30.95 -23.43 -10.57
N GLY A 364 30.33 -22.89 -11.63
CA GLY A 364 30.40 -23.44 -12.99
C GLY A 364 29.58 -24.71 -13.21
N GLN A 365 28.91 -25.23 -12.17
CA GLN A 365 28.12 -26.45 -12.24
C GLN A 365 26.72 -26.13 -12.75
N ASN A 366 26.18 -27.01 -13.60
CA ASN A 366 24.76 -27.00 -13.97
C ASN A 366 23.98 -28.04 -13.15
N ALA A 367 22.65 -28.09 -13.31
CA ALA A 367 21.81 -29.03 -12.55
C ALA A 367 22.16 -30.51 -12.77
N LEU A 368 22.64 -30.90 -13.96
CA LEU A 368 23.05 -32.29 -14.24
C LEU A 368 24.24 -32.73 -13.41
N HIS A 369 25.21 -31.83 -13.18
CA HIS A 369 26.36 -32.14 -12.31
C HIS A 369 25.90 -32.48 -10.89
N TRP A 370 24.90 -31.76 -10.36
CA TRP A 370 24.32 -32.04 -9.04
C TRP A 370 23.53 -33.35 -9.04
N LEU A 371 22.74 -33.60 -10.09
CA LEU A 371 21.97 -34.84 -10.23
C LEU A 371 22.86 -36.08 -10.20
N CYS A 372 23.99 -36.07 -10.93
CA CYS A 372 24.95 -37.17 -10.99
C CYS A 372 25.85 -37.29 -9.76
N LYS A 373 25.98 -36.23 -8.94
CA LYS A 373 26.77 -36.28 -7.70
C LYS A 373 25.98 -36.94 -6.57
N ASN A 374 24.66 -36.78 -6.56
CA ASN A 374 23.80 -37.12 -5.43
C ASN A 374 22.85 -38.30 -5.68
N ASN A 375 22.85 -38.87 -6.90
CA ASN A 375 22.24 -40.16 -7.25
C ASN A 375 23.28 -41.02 -7.97
#